data_AF-A0A8E0VKJ7-F1
#
_entry.id   AF-A0A8E0VKJ7-F1
#
_cell.length_a   1.000
_cell.length_b   1.000
_cell.length_c   1.000
_cell.angle_alpha   90.00
_cell.angle_beta   90.00
_cell.angle_gamma   90.00
#
_symmetry.space_group_name_H-M   'P 1'
#
loop_
_entity.id
_entity.type
_entity.pdbx_description
1 polymer ?
#
loop_
_entity_poly.entity_id
_entity_poly.type
_entity_poly.pdbx_seq_one_letter_code
_entity_poly.pdbx_strand_id
1 'polypeptide(L)' 'MQSRGRAPSAGSKGFSFDDSRTRFQIELEFVQCLANPNYLNFLAQQGCFEKPAFVNYLRYMRYWKEPNYSRYLM' A
#
# COMPACT_ATOMS: atom_id res chain seq x y z
N MET A 1 -47.83 9.00 17.45
CA MET A 1 -46.80 8.70 18.49
C MET A 1 -46.09 7.42 18.09
N GLN A 2 -44.78 7.34 18.36
CA GLN A 2 -43.88 6.18 18.21
C GLN A 2 -43.43 5.95 16.76
N SER A 3 -42.34 6.56 16.28
CA SER A 3 -40.94 6.42 16.73
C SER A 3 -40.44 4.98 16.63
N ARG A 4 -39.62 4.68 15.61
CA ARG A 4 -38.51 3.73 15.68
C ARG A 4 -37.65 3.84 14.42
N GLY A 5 -36.54 4.56 14.55
CA GLY A 5 -35.40 4.40 13.65
C GLY A 5 -34.75 3.04 13.85
N ARG A 6 -34.13 2.49 12.80
CA ARG A 6 -33.12 1.45 12.95
C ARG A 6 -32.16 1.44 11.74
N ALA A 7 -30.94 1.91 12.04
CA ALA A 7 -29.62 1.59 11.51
C ALA A 7 -29.40 1.52 9.97
N PRO A 8 -28.46 2.33 9.41
CA PRO A 8 -27.77 1.92 8.19
C PRO A 8 -26.93 0.67 8.53
N SER A 9 -27.20 -0.42 7.82
CA SER A 9 -26.43 -1.66 7.94
C SER A 9 -24.98 -1.35 7.53
N ALA A 10 -24.08 -1.31 8.50
CA ALA A 10 -22.66 -1.14 8.28
C ALA A 10 -22.17 -2.32 7.44
N GLY A 11 -21.88 -2.07 6.16
CA GLY A 11 -21.31 -3.03 5.25
C GLY A 11 -19.97 -3.50 5.79
N SER A 12 -19.98 -4.68 6.42
CA SER A 12 -18.77 -5.43 6.69
C SER A 12 -18.27 -5.96 5.35
N LYS A 13 -17.58 -5.11 4.57
CA LYS A 13 -16.72 -5.60 3.49
C LYS A 13 -15.58 -6.33 4.18
N GLY A 14 -15.76 -7.64 4.38
CA GLY A 14 -14.64 -8.52 4.66
C GLY A 14 -13.61 -8.27 3.56
N PHE A 15 -12.39 -7.89 3.95
CA PHE A 15 -11.26 -7.80 3.03
C PHE A 15 -11.19 -9.12 2.28
N SER A 16 -11.55 -9.09 1.00
CA SER A 16 -11.62 -10.29 0.19
C SER A 16 -10.20 -10.70 -0.17
N PHE A 17 -9.97 -11.97 -0.44
CA PHE A 17 -8.66 -12.46 -0.88
C PHE A 17 -8.13 -11.72 -2.12
N ASP A 18 -9.06 -11.20 -2.94
CA ASP A 18 -8.81 -10.31 -4.06
C ASP A 18 -8.12 -8.99 -3.65
N ASP A 19 -8.51 -8.38 -2.52
CA ASP A 19 -7.85 -7.19 -1.98
C ASP A 19 -6.39 -7.48 -1.60
N SER A 20 -6.12 -8.66 -1.03
CA SER A 20 -4.75 -9.04 -0.61
C SER A 20 -3.83 -9.28 -1.81
N ARG A 21 -4.34 -9.91 -2.88
CA ARG A 21 -3.60 -10.06 -4.14
C ARG A 21 -3.35 -8.71 -4.81
N THR A 22 -4.37 -7.87 -4.84
CA THR A 22 -4.27 -6.51 -5.39
C THR A 22 -3.24 -5.68 -4.64
N ARG A 23 -3.23 -5.76 -3.29
CA ARG A 23 -2.21 -5.11 -2.45
C ARG A 23 -0.80 -5.55 -2.81
N PHE A 24 -0.57 -6.87 -2.88
CA PHE A 24 0.74 -7.41 -3.23
C PHE A 24 1.22 -6.92 -4.60
N GLN A 25 0.33 -6.89 -5.59
CA GLN A 25 0.66 -6.43 -6.93
C GLN A 25 1.00 -4.94 -6.95
N ILE A 26 0.21 -4.11 -6.28
CA ILE A 26 0.47 -2.67 -6.14
C ILE A 26 1.81 -2.42 -5.43
N GLU A 27 2.08 -3.15 -4.35
CA GLU A 27 3.35 -3.05 -3.63
C GLU A 27 4.53 -3.46 -4.50
N LEU A 28 4.38 -4.51 -5.31
CA LEU A 28 5.41 -4.96 -6.23
C LEU A 28 5.70 -3.91 -7.31
N GLU A 29 4.66 -3.39 -7.99
CA GLU A 29 4.80 -2.33 -8.99
C GLU A 29 5.43 -1.07 -8.39
N PHE A 30 5.07 -0.74 -7.15
CA PHE A 30 5.66 0.39 -6.44
C PHE A 30 7.16 0.19 -6.19
N VAL A 31 7.56 -0.99 -5.70
CA VAL A 31 8.99 -1.29 -5.46
C VAL A 31 9.79 -1.28 -6.77
N GLN A 32 9.21 -1.77 -7.86
CA GLN A 32 9.84 -1.67 -9.19
C GLN A 32 9.97 -0.21 -9.64
N CYS A 33 8.96 0.63 -9.39
CA CYS A 33 9.04 2.07 -9.67
C CYS A 33 10.16 2.77 -8.88
N LEU A 34 10.49 2.31 -7.68
CA LEU A 34 11.61 2.85 -6.90
C LEU A 34 12.98 2.62 -7.57
N ALA A 35 13.10 1.67 -8.51
CA ALA A 35 14.32 1.48 -9.28
C ALA A 35 14.52 2.56 -10.36
N ASN A 36 13.48 3.34 -10.69
CA ASN A 36 13.56 4.42 -11.67
C ASN A 36 14.02 5.74 -11.00
N PRO A 37 15.19 6.29 -11.36
CA PRO A 37 15.71 7.52 -10.76
C PRO A 37 14.81 8.74 -11.02
N ASN A 38 14.08 8.79 -12.14
CA ASN A 38 13.14 9.88 -12.43
C ASN A 38 11.95 9.86 -11.46
N TYR A 39 11.48 8.67 -11.10
CA TYR A 39 10.39 8.51 -10.14
C TYR A 39 10.83 8.92 -8.73
N LEU A 40 12.05 8.55 -8.33
CA LEU A 40 12.63 9.01 -7.07
C LEU A 40 12.76 10.54 -7.03
N ASN A 41 13.19 11.17 -8.13
CA ASN A 41 13.27 12.63 -8.21
C ASN A 41 11.89 13.28 -8.08
N PHE A 42 10.86 12.73 -8.73
CA PHE A 42 9.48 13.19 -8.56
C PHE A 42 9.00 13.06 -7.11
N LEU A 43 9.28 11.93 -6.45
CA LEU A 43 8.95 11.73 -5.04
C LEU A 43 9.66 12.73 -4.12
N ALA A 44 10.92 13.07 -4.44
CA ALA A 44 11.69 14.06 -3.70
C ALA A 44 11.08 15.46 -3.86
N GLN A 45 10.72 15.85 -5.09
CA GLN A 45 10.07 17.13 -5.36
C GLN A 45 8.70 17.29 -4.69
N GLN A 46 7.98 16.18 -4.47
CA GLN A 46 6.70 16.16 -3.75
C GLN A 46 6.84 16.20 -2.21
N GLY A 47 8.07 16.23 -1.67
CA GLY A 47 8.31 16.19 -0.23
C GLY A 47 7.86 14.86 0.41
N CYS A 48 7.82 13.78 -0.36
CA CYS A 48 7.37 12.48 0.15
C CYS A 48 8.32 11.94 1.21
N PHE A 49 9.63 12.14 1.05
CA PHE A 49 10.65 11.68 2.00
C PHE A 49 10.65 12.44 3.34
N GLU A 50 10.03 13.61 3.40
CA GLU A 50 9.88 14.38 4.65
C GLU A 50 8.73 13.83 5.52
N LYS A 51 7.79 13.09 4.91
CA LYS A 51 6.65 12.52 5.61
C LYS A 51 7.07 11.25 6.35
N PRO A 52 6.98 11.21 7.69
CA PRO A 52 7.41 10.03 8.46
C PRO A 52 6.58 8.78 8.13
N ALA A 53 5.31 8.95 7.74
CA ALA A 53 4.47 7.87 7.25
C ALA A 53 5.04 7.19 6.00
N PHE A 54 5.58 7.97 5.06
CA PHE A 54 6.18 7.43 3.84
C PHE A 54 7.50 6.72 4.14
N VAL A 55 8.33 7.28 5.02
CA VAL A 55 9.57 6.64 5.47
C VAL A 55 9.28 5.30 6.16
N ASN A 56 8.25 5.23 7.01
CA ASN A 56 7.81 3.97 7.62
C ASN A 56 7.32 2.96 6.57
N TYR A 57 6.64 3.43 5.52
CA TYR A 57 6.20 2.58 4.42
C TYR A 57 7.39 2.02 3.61
N LEU A 58 8.43 2.81 3.37
CA LEU A 58 9.69 2.31 2.77
C LEU A 58 10.40 1.29 3.68
N ARG A 59 10.33 1.46 5.02
CA ARG A 59 10.85 0.46 5.95
C ARG A 59 10.08 -0.84 5.85
N TYR A 60 8.76 -0.77 5.71
CA TYR A 60 7.92 -1.94 5.48
C TYR A 60 8.38 -2.67 4.21
N MET A 61 8.56 -1.99 3.07
CA MET A 61 9.04 -2.62 1.82
C MET A 61 10.38 -3.37 1.91
N ARG A 62 11.14 -3.23 3.00
CA ARG A 62 12.34 -4.03 3.20
C ARG A 62 12.07 -5.54 3.26
N TYR A 63 10.82 -5.98 3.53
CA TYR A 63 10.47 -7.41 3.48
C TYR A 63 10.68 -8.01 2.07
N TRP A 64 10.60 -7.19 1.01
CA TRP A 64 10.89 -7.63 -0.36
C TRP A 64 12.34 -8.09 -0.56
N LYS A 65 13.25 -7.73 0.35
CA LYS A 65 14.64 -8.21 0.33
C LYS A 65 14.80 -9.64 0.84
N GLU A 66 13.79 -10.19 1.52
CA GLU A 66 13.86 -11.58 1.98
C GLU A 66 13.81 -12.53 0.79
N PRO A 67 14.54 -13.67 0.82
CA PRO A 67 14.67 -14.59 -0.32
C PRO A 67 13.34 -15.15 -0.83
N ASN A 68 12.33 -15.20 0.05
CA ASN A 68 10.97 -15.66 -0.29
C ASN A 68 10.24 -14.68 -1.24
N TYR A 69 10.55 -13.38 -1.16
CA TYR A 69 9.89 -12.31 -1.92
C TYR A 69 10.79 -11.73 -3.01
N SER A 70 12.11 -11.78 -2.84
CA SER A 70 13.06 -11.24 -3.81
C SER A 70 12.94 -11.90 -5.19
N ARG A 71 12.45 -13.15 -5.27
CA ARG A 71 12.19 -13.86 -6.53
C ARG A 71 11.18 -13.16 -7.45
N TYR A 72 10.37 -12.24 -6.93
CA TYR A 72 9.39 -11.48 -7.71
C TYR A 72 9.94 -10.13 -8.18
N LEU A 73 11.09 -9.69 -7.66
CA LEU A 73 11.82 -8.52 -8.15
C LEU A 73 12.65 -8.98 -9.36
N MET A 74 12.19 -8.66 -10.57
CA MET A 74 12.93 -8.90 -11.82
C MET A 74 14.08 -7.92 -11.99
#